data_AF-A0A9E0JAT3-F1
#
_entry.id   AF-A0A9E0JAT3-F1
#
_cell.length_a   1.000
_cell.length_b   1.000
_cell.length_c   1.000
_cell.angle_alpha   90.00
_cell.angle_beta   90.00
_cell.angle_gamma   90.00
#
_symmetry.space_group_name_H-M   'P 1'
#
loop_
_entity.id
_entity.type
_entity.pdbx_description
1 polymer ?
#
loop_
_entity_poly.entity_id
_entity_poly.type
_entity_poly.pdbx_seq_one_letter_code
_entity_poly.pdbx_strand_id
1 'polypeptide(L)'
;MDNPELARSLRLQAAGCRNLGSPFHGDLLEHAADDLEADGPVVALLTPWAEADLRKLFDDAVALRLLGGLHDLVLSGDDLALAATYPTPGRKADAAPAWIAARAAILRHQDRLAAFMTHEPQTNEVRRSACLAPGFLTIAAETGLPIRAFEVAASAGLNLNWDKYRYQFGDTAWGDPEARVVMDTQWTGSAPPVDARVEVVERAACDRRPGDLTDPDQRRRLLAYIWPDQFERLDRIRAAIDLALSLRVTVEEADAVDWTARVAAPRAGAATVLYHSVFWQYMPAE
;
A
#
# COMPACT_ATOMS: atom_id res chain seq x y z
N MET A 1 0.97 22.83 -21.25
CA MET A 1 1.37 23.12 -19.83
C MET A 1 2.88 23.12 -19.78
N ASP A 2 3.55 24.15 -19.23
CA ASP A 2 5.00 24.39 -19.46
C ASP A 2 5.92 23.97 -18.30
N ASN A 3 5.60 22.88 -17.59
CA ASN A 3 6.45 22.36 -16.52
C ASN A 3 7.10 21.02 -16.93
N PRO A 4 8.40 21.00 -17.31
CA PRO A 4 9.09 19.79 -17.72
C PRO A 4 9.27 18.78 -16.58
N GLU A 5 9.16 19.20 -15.31
CA GLU A 5 9.31 18.31 -14.16
C GLU A 5 8.14 17.32 -14.04
N LEU A 6 6.95 17.64 -14.57
CA LEU A 6 5.82 16.72 -14.58
C LEU A 6 6.13 15.47 -15.42
N ALA A 7 6.48 15.64 -16.70
CA ALA A 7 6.84 14.53 -17.57
C ALA A 7 8.05 13.76 -17.01
N ARG A 8 9.06 14.47 -16.50
CA ARG A 8 10.22 13.87 -15.85
C ARG A 8 9.84 13.02 -14.64
N SER A 9 8.92 13.48 -13.79
CA SER A 9 8.46 12.72 -12.62
C SER A 9 7.76 11.42 -13.02
N LEU A 10 6.94 11.44 -14.08
CA LEU A 10 6.27 10.26 -14.62
C LEU A 10 7.30 9.23 -15.10
N ARG A 11 8.33 9.65 -15.86
CA ARG A 11 9.38 8.76 -16.37
C ARG A 11 10.28 8.19 -15.26
N LEU A 12 10.60 8.99 -14.24
CA LEU A 12 11.35 8.50 -13.08
C LEU A 12 10.54 7.47 -12.29
N GLN A 13 9.24 7.70 -12.08
CA GLN A 13 8.36 6.71 -11.48
C GLN A 13 8.23 5.46 -12.37
N ALA A 14 8.19 5.61 -13.70
CA ALA A 14 8.14 4.50 -14.65
C ALA A 14 9.33 3.55 -14.48
N ALA A 15 10.55 4.11 -14.38
CA ALA A 15 11.75 3.33 -14.08
C ALA A 15 11.66 2.60 -12.73
N GLY A 16 11.12 3.27 -11.69
CA GLY A 16 10.84 2.66 -10.39
C GLY A 16 9.88 1.48 -10.48
N CYS A 17 8.78 1.62 -11.22
CA CYS A 17 7.81 0.54 -11.45
C CYS A 17 8.46 -0.67 -12.12
N ARG A 18 9.26 -0.48 -13.18
CA ARG A 18 9.99 -1.58 -13.84
C ARG A 18 10.94 -2.30 -12.90
N ASN A 19 11.76 -1.53 -12.17
CA ASN A 19 12.76 -2.08 -11.24
C ASN A 19 12.14 -2.87 -10.09
N LEU A 20 10.93 -2.50 -9.67
CA LEU A 20 10.20 -3.13 -8.57
C LEU A 20 9.19 -4.20 -9.05
N GLY A 21 9.24 -4.59 -10.33
CA GLY A 21 8.48 -5.72 -10.86
C GLY A 21 7.07 -5.38 -11.35
N SER A 22 6.87 -4.19 -11.90
CA SER A 22 5.64 -3.76 -12.58
C SER A 22 5.94 -3.09 -13.92
N PRO A 23 6.42 -3.84 -14.93
CA PRO A 23 6.69 -3.27 -16.25
C PRO A 23 5.45 -2.65 -16.89
N PHE A 24 4.24 -3.19 -16.65
CA PHE A 24 3.02 -2.68 -17.27
C PHE A 24 2.72 -1.22 -16.87
N HIS A 25 2.72 -0.92 -15.56
CA HIS A 25 2.57 0.47 -15.11
C HIS A 25 3.77 1.35 -15.46
N GLY A 26 4.98 0.77 -15.56
CA GLY A 26 6.14 1.48 -16.06
C GLY A 26 5.90 2.02 -17.47
N ASP A 27 5.46 1.15 -18.38
CA ASP A 27 5.21 1.53 -19.77
C ASP A 27 3.97 2.45 -19.92
N LEU A 28 2.93 2.27 -19.10
CA LEU A 28 1.80 3.22 -19.06
C LEU A 28 2.24 4.64 -18.64
N LEU A 29 3.20 4.76 -17.71
CA LEU A 29 3.72 6.06 -17.29
C LEU A 29 4.59 6.74 -18.35
N GLU A 30 5.35 5.97 -19.15
CA GLU A 30 6.04 6.56 -20.31
C GLU A 30 5.03 7.14 -21.31
N HIS A 31 3.98 6.38 -21.63
CA HIS A 31 2.94 6.88 -22.51
C HIS A 31 2.18 8.09 -21.95
N ALA A 32 1.97 8.14 -20.63
CA ALA A 32 1.39 9.31 -19.97
C ALA A 32 2.31 10.53 -20.04
N ALA A 33 3.63 10.34 -19.95
CA ALA A 33 4.61 11.41 -20.12
C ALA A 33 4.61 11.94 -21.56
N ASP A 34 4.60 11.05 -22.56
CA ASP A 34 4.54 11.42 -23.97
C ASP A 34 3.23 12.15 -24.32
N ASP A 35 2.09 11.70 -23.77
CA ASP A 35 0.80 12.38 -23.94
C ASP A 35 0.78 13.76 -23.28
N LEU A 36 1.37 13.89 -22.09
CA LEU A 36 1.50 15.18 -21.42
C LEU A 36 2.33 16.18 -22.26
N GLU A 37 3.45 15.73 -22.82
CA GLU A 37 4.32 16.56 -23.69
C GLU A 37 3.66 16.92 -25.03
N ALA A 38 2.71 16.10 -25.49
CA ALA A 38 1.90 16.36 -26.67
C ALA A 38 0.62 17.18 -26.38
N ASP A 39 0.53 17.83 -25.21
CA ASP A 39 -0.64 18.56 -24.70
C ASP A 39 -1.95 17.72 -24.72
N GLY A 40 -1.82 16.44 -24.39
CA GLY A 40 -2.92 15.46 -24.34
C GLY A 40 -3.78 15.52 -23.07
N PRO A 41 -4.76 14.61 -22.94
CA PRO A 41 -5.74 14.62 -21.85
C PRO A 41 -5.13 14.53 -20.43
N VAL A 42 -3.92 14.01 -20.28
CA VAL A 42 -3.22 13.96 -18.98
C VAL A 42 -3.01 15.37 -18.39
N VAL A 43 -2.86 16.41 -19.24
CA VAL A 43 -2.69 17.82 -18.82
C VAL A 43 -3.77 18.25 -17.84
N ALA A 44 -5.03 17.92 -18.11
CA ALA A 44 -6.16 18.33 -17.27
C ALA A 44 -6.06 17.75 -15.85
N LEU A 45 -5.64 16.48 -15.73
CA LEU A 45 -5.50 15.79 -14.45
C LEU A 45 -4.31 16.28 -13.62
N LEU A 46 -3.22 16.70 -14.29
CA LEU A 46 -1.98 17.12 -13.62
C LEU A 46 -1.94 18.63 -13.33
N THR A 47 -2.97 19.38 -13.74
CA THR A 47 -3.06 20.84 -13.52
C THR A 47 -2.90 21.28 -12.07
N PRO A 48 -3.39 20.57 -11.04
CA PRO A 48 -3.15 20.95 -9.64
C PRO A 48 -1.67 20.98 -9.22
N TRP A 49 -0.79 20.35 -10.02
CA TRP A 49 0.65 20.29 -9.80
C TRP A 49 1.46 21.04 -10.87
N ALA A 50 0.82 21.91 -11.66
CA ALA A 50 1.49 22.64 -12.74
C ALA A 50 2.74 23.42 -12.28
N GLU A 51 2.72 23.97 -11.06
CA GLU A 51 3.83 24.73 -10.48
C GLU A 51 4.69 23.93 -9.48
N ALA A 52 4.47 22.62 -9.37
CA ALA A 52 5.21 21.79 -8.43
C ALA A 52 6.62 21.48 -8.94
N ASP A 53 7.61 21.54 -8.06
CA ASP A 53 8.94 21.02 -8.34
C ASP A 53 8.96 19.49 -8.27
N LEU A 54 10.07 18.88 -8.74
CA LEU A 54 10.21 17.43 -8.77
C LEU A 54 10.01 16.79 -7.40
N ARG A 55 10.51 17.44 -6.33
CA ARG A 55 10.42 16.90 -4.97
C ARG A 55 8.96 16.81 -4.54
N LYS A 56 8.20 17.89 -4.72
CA LYS A 56 6.78 17.93 -4.41
C LYS A 56 5.98 16.89 -5.22
N LEU A 57 6.32 16.67 -6.49
CA LEU A 57 5.65 15.67 -7.32
C LEU A 57 5.81 14.24 -6.78
N PHE A 58 6.98 13.93 -6.20
CA PHE A 58 7.25 12.66 -5.53
C PHE A 58 6.62 12.59 -4.14
N ASP A 59 6.74 13.63 -3.33
CA ASP A 59 6.14 13.69 -1.99
C ASP A 59 4.61 13.54 -2.07
N ASP A 60 4.00 14.18 -3.07
CA ASP A 60 2.59 14.00 -3.35
C ASP A 60 2.31 12.66 -4.06
N ALA A 61 3.28 11.98 -4.66
CA ALA A 61 3.09 10.74 -5.42
C ALA A 61 2.09 10.89 -6.60
N VAL A 62 2.23 11.97 -7.38
CA VAL A 62 1.32 12.32 -8.51
C VAL A 62 1.15 11.18 -9.51
N ALA A 63 2.25 10.56 -9.91
CA ALA A 63 2.26 9.42 -10.83
C ALA A 63 1.44 8.23 -10.30
N LEU A 64 1.52 7.94 -9.00
CA LEU A 64 0.76 6.87 -8.37
C LEU A 64 -0.73 7.21 -8.29
N ARG A 65 -1.09 8.49 -8.10
CA ARG A 65 -2.50 8.92 -8.14
C ARG A 65 -3.13 8.73 -9.52
N LEU A 66 -2.40 9.04 -10.59
CA LEU A 66 -2.86 8.81 -11.96
C LEU A 66 -3.11 7.31 -12.21
N LEU A 67 -2.10 6.47 -11.92
CA LEU A 67 -2.22 5.02 -12.09
C LEU A 67 -3.34 4.42 -11.22
N GLY A 68 -3.45 4.87 -9.96
CA GLY A 68 -4.50 4.44 -9.04
C GLY A 68 -5.89 4.81 -9.54
N GLY A 69 -6.08 6.02 -10.09
CA GLY A 69 -7.35 6.42 -10.66
C GLY A 69 -7.76 5.55 -11.85
N LEU A 70 -6.84 5.27 -12.75
CA LEU A 70 -7.08 4.37 -13.89
C LEU A 70 -7.40 2.94 -13.42
N HIS A 71 -6.67 2.43 -12.44
CA HIS A 71 -6.91 1.10 -11.88
C HIS A 71 -8.25 1.04 -11.11
N ASP A 72 -8.68 2.11 -10.44
CA ASP A 72 -10.01 2.18 -9.82
C ASP A 72 -11.14 2.08 -10.85
N LEU A 73 -11.01 2.73 -12.02
CA LEU A 73 -11.97 2.55 -13.14
C LEU A 73 -12.06 1.08 -13.57
N VAL A 74 -10.92 0.39 -13.62
CA VAL A 74 -10.85 -1.05 -13.96
C VAL A 74 -11.52 -1.90 -12.89
N LEU A 75 -11.19 -1.68 -11.61
CA LEU A 75 -11.70 -2.47 -10.50
C LEU A 75 -13.19 -2.24 -10.22
N SER A 76 -13.70 -1.04 -10.52
CA SER A 76 -15.13 -0.71 -10.39
C SER A 76 -15.96 -1.23 -11.55
N GLY A 77 -15.34 -1.48 -12.71
CA GLY A 77 -16.03 -1.90 -13.94
C GLY A 77 -16.69 -0.74 -14.69
N ASP A 78 -16.42 0.50 -14.29
CA ASP A 78 -17.04 1.69 -14.91
C ASP A 78 -16.46 2.02 -16.28
N ASP A 79 -15.29 1.47 -16.63
CA ASP A 79 -14.75 1.49 -17.99
C ASP A 79 -14.35 0.09 -18.46
N LEU A 80 -15.29 -0.62 -19.08
CA LEU A 80 -15.08 -1.99 -19.56
C LEU A 80 -14.02 -2.09 -20.66
N ALA A 81 -13.86 -1.03 -21.47
CA ALA A 81 -12.85 -1.00 -22.53
C ALA A 81 -11.44 -0.92 -21.94
N LEU A 82 -11.25 -0.10 -20.91
CA LEU A 82 -10.01 -0.05 -20.14
C LEU A 82 -9.76 -1.38 -19.42
N ALA A 83 -10.76 -1.91 -18.73
CA ALA A 83 -10.64 -3.17 -18.00
C ALA A 83 -10.21 -4.35 -18.89
N ALA A 84 -10.69 -4.42 -20.12
CA ALA A 84 -10.31 -5.48 -21.07
C ALA A 84 -8.82 -5.49 -21.46
N THR A 85 -8.12 -4.37 -21.26
CA THR A 85 -6.71 -4.18 -21.60
C THR A 85 -5.75 -4.35 -20.43
N TYR A 86 -6.24 -4.36 -19.19
CA TYR A 86 -5.40 -4.51 -18.00
C TYR A 86 -4.94 -5.96 -17.79
N PRO A 87 -3.81 -6.17 -17.07
CA PRO A 87 -3.32 -7.52 -16.74
C PRO A 87 -4.37 -8.35 -15.99
N THR A 88 -4.46 -9.63 -16.33
CA THR A 88 -5.27 -10.62 -15.59
C THR A 88 -4.44 -11.89 -15.36
N PRO A 89 -4.71 -12.68 -14.32
CA PRO A 89 -4.00 -13.94 -14.11
C PRO A 89 -3.97 -14.81 -15.37
N GLY A 90 -2.79 -15.26 -15.77
CA GLY A 90 -2.58 -16.06 -16.98
C GLY A 90 -2.51 -15.28 -18.31
N ARG A 91 -2.70 -13.95 -18.31
CA ARG A 91 -2.60 -13.10 -19.51
C ARG A 91 -1.79 -11.84 -19.19
N LYS A 92 -0.61 -11.73 -19.80
CA LYS A 92 0.15 -10.48 -19.81
C LYS A 92 -0.61 -9.44 -20.64
N ALA A 93 -0.67 -8.21 -20.15
CA ALA A 93 -1.18 -7.08 -20.91
C ALA A 93 -0.05 -6.35 -21.64
N ASP A 94 -0.36 -5.84 -22.82
CA ASP A 94 0.48 -4.91 -23.55
C ASP A 94 0.07 -3.48 -23.16
N ALA A 95 1.05 -2.65 -22.80
CA ALA A 95 0.80 -1.28 -22.36
C ALA A 95 0.32 -0.38 -23.50
N ALA A 96 0.68 -0.64 -24.76
CA ALA A 96 0.26 0.19 -25.89
C ALA A 96 -1.27 0.21 -26.12
N PRO A 97 -1.97 -0.94 -26.27
CA PRO A 97 -3.43 -0.94 -26.35
C PRO A 97 -4.09 -0.48 -25.04
N ALA A 98 -3.48 -0.75 -23.88
CA ALA A 98 -3.97 -0.25 -22.61
C ALA A 98 -3.91 1.28 -22.52
N TRP A 99 -2.86 1.89 -23.06
CA TRP A 99 -2.73 3.34 -23.10
C TRP A 99 -3.79 3.98 -23.99
N ILE A 100 -4.08 3.41 -25.17
CA ILE A 100 -5.17 3.89 -26.04
C ILE A 100 -6.49 3.91 -25.28
N ALA A 101 -6.80 2.83 -24.55
CA ALA A 101 -8.00 2.74 -23.73
C ALA A 101 -7.96 3.74 -22.55
N ALA A 102 -6.81 3.88 -21.88
CA ALA A 102 -6.63 4.79 -20.75
C ALA A 102 -6.82 6.24 -21.16
N ARG A 103 -6.23 6.67 -22.27
CA ARG A 103 -6.41 8.02 -22.83
C ARG A 103 -7.88 8.32 -23.13
N ALA A 104 -8.61 7.35 -23.68
CA ALA A 104 -10.04 7.48 -23.92
C ALA A 104 -10.84 7.51 -22.62
N ALA A 105 -10.45 6.73 -21.60
CA ALA A 105 -11.05 6.75 -20.27
C ALA A 105 -10.82 8.07 -19.53
N ILE A 106 -9.62 8.67 -19.65
CA ILE A 106 -9.30 9.99 -19.09
C ILE A 106 -10.27 11.05 -19.60
N LEU A 107 -10.54 11.06 -20.91
CA LEU A 107 -11.52 11.98 -21.52
C LEU A 107 -12.96 11.71 -21.05
N ARG A 108 -13.36 10.44 -20.91
CA ARG A 108 -14.72 10.07 -20.47
C ARG A 108 -14.98 10.34 -18.99
N HIS A 109 -13.97 10.14 -18.15
CA HIS A 109 -14.10 10.09 -16.69
C HIS A 109 -13.25 11.15 -15.98
N GLN A 110 -12.97 12.28 -16.65
CA GLN A 110 -12.05 13.31 -16.18
C GLN A 110 -12.36 13.78 -14.74
N ASP A 111 -13.61 14.15 -14.46
CA ASP A 111 -14.01 14.67 -13.14
C ASP A 111 -13.84 13.63 -12.02
N ARG A 112 -14.15 12.37 -12.32
CA ARG A 112 -13.97 11.27 -11.38
C ARG A 112 -12.50 11.00 -11.10
N LEU A 113 -11.66 10.99 -12.14
CA LEU A 113 -10.22 10.81 -11.99
C LEU A 113 -9.61 11.97 -11.22
N ALA A 114 -10.00 13.22 -11.52
CA ALA A 114 -9.57 14.39 -10.78
C ALA A 114 -9.96 14.28 -9.29
N ALA A 115 -11.21 13.90 -8.98
CA ALA A 115 -11.66 13.65 -7.61
C ALA A 115 -10.94 12.47 -6.93
N PHE A 116 -10.58 11.43 -7.69
CA PHE A 116 -9.76 10.35 -7.17
C PHE A 116 -8.39 10.86 -6.74
N MET A 117 -7.77 11.71 -7.57
CA MET A 117 -6.42 12.25 -7.38
C MET A 117 -6.32 13.32 -6.29
N THR A 118 -7.43 13.79 -5.69
CA THR A 118 -7.35 14.69 -4.52
C THR A 118 -6.98 13.96 -3.22
N HIS A 119 -7.07 12.63 -3.20
CA HIS A 119 -6.79 11.82 -2.02
C HIS A 119 -5.36 11.26 -2.08
N GLU A 120 -4.65 11.31 -0.97
CA GLU A 120 -3.28 10.77 -0.88
C GLU A 120 -3.25 9.23 -0.99
N PRO A 121 -2.23 8.66 -1.65
CA PRO A 121 -2.02 7.23 -1.61
C PRO A 121 -1.70 6.76 -0.19
N GLN A 122 -2.60 5.97 0.39
CA GLN A 122 -2.35 5.28 1.64
C GLN A 122 -1.93 3.84 1.36
N THR A 123 -0.61 3.62 1.35
CA THR A 123 -0.05 2.31 1.04
C THR A 123 -0.04 1.42 2.28
N ASN A 124 -1.05 0.56 2.44
CA ASN A 124 -1.08 -0.45 3.50
C ASN A 124 -0.35 -1.74 3.08
N GLU A 125 0.95 -1.66 2.78
CA GLU A 125 1.74 -2.82 2.34
C GLU A 125 1.84 -3.90 3.43
N VAL A 126 1.18 -5.04 3.22
CA VAL A 126 1.08 -6.15 4.18
C VAL A 126 2.41 -6.88 4.31
N ARG A 127 3.26 -6.92 3.27
CA ARG A 127 4.58 -7.56 3.35
C ARG A 127 5.51 -6.90 4.37
N ARG A 128 5.21 -5.68 4.85
CA ARG A 128 5.99 -5.05 5.93
C ARG A 128 5.93 -5.86 7.23
N SER A 129 4.88 -6.64 7.46
CA SER A 129 4.85 -7.60 8.58
C SER A 129 5.99 -8.61 8.53
N ALA A 130 6.55 -8.97 7.36
CA ALA A 130 7.69 -9.89 7.27
C ALA A 130 8.97 -9.32 7.90
N CYS A 131 9.11 -7.99 7.94
CA CYS A 131 10.20 -7.32 8.64
C CYS A 131 9.91 -7.12 10.14
N LEU A 132 8.64 -7.02 10.51
CA LEU A 132 8.20 -6.76 11.89
C LEU A 132 8.13 -8.03 12.74
N ALA A 133 7.61 -9.13 12.19
CA ALA A 133 7.40 -10.38 12.91
C ALA A 133 8.67 -10.92 13.58
N PRO A 134 9.85 -10.93 12.94
CA PRO A 134 11.11 -11.29 13.61
C PRO A 134 11.39 -10.48 14.87
N GLY A 135 11.12 -9.17 14.87
CA GLY A 135 11.29 -8.32 16.04
C GLY A 135 10.34 -8.69 17.18
N PHE A 136 9.07 -8.96 16.87
CA PHE A 136 8.11 -9.41 17.89
C PHE A 136 8.45 -10.81 18.44
N LEU A 137 8.97 -11.71 17.61
CA LEU A 137 9.47 -13.01 18.04
C LEU A 137 10.64 -12.88 19.01
N THR A 138 11.59 -12.00 18.71
CA THR A 138 12.71 -11.71 19.61
C THR A 138 12.21 -11.16 20.95
N ILE A 139 11.28 -10.20 20.95
CA ILE A 139 10.69 -9.67 22.19
C ILE A 139 10.00 -10.77 23.00
N ALA A 140 9.24 -11.66 22.35
CA ALA A 140 8.59 -12.78 23.02
C ALA A 140 9.62 -13.77 23.61
N ALA A 141 10.69 -14.09 22.87
CA ALA A 141 11.74 -14.99 23.31
C ALA A 141 12.52 -14.45 24.51
N GLU A 142 12.85 -13.16 24.49
CA GLU A 142 13.65 -12.51 25.55
C GLU A 142 12.85 -12.24 26.81
N THR A 143 11.57 -11.87 26.67
CA THR A 143 10.73 -11.48 27.82
C THR A 143 9.92 -12.64 28.39
N GLY A 144 9.52 -13.61 27.55
CA GLY A 144 8.54 -14.64 27.90
C GLY A 144 7.14 -14.10 28.24
N LEU A 145 6.85 -12.83 27.91
CA LEU A 145 5.61 -12.14 28.26
C LEU A 145 4.64 -12.09 27.06
N PRO A 146 3.32 -12.01 27.32
CA PRO A 146 2.35 -11.69 26.28
C PRO A 146 2.59 -10.27 25.73
N ILE A 147 2.27 -10.07 24.46
CA ILE A 147 2.49 -8.82 23.72
C ILE A 147 1.22 -7.96 23.70
N ARG A 148 1.40 -6.67 23.94
CA ARG A 148 0.45 -5.60 23.60
C ARG A 148 1.04 -4.82 22.43
N ALA A 149 0.38 -4.81 21.28
CA ALA A 149 0.90 -4.26 20.04
C ALA A 149 0.15 -2.97 19.64
N PHE A 150 0.89 -1.87 19.51
CA PHE A 150 0.35 -0.55 19.18
C PHE A 150 0.98 -0.02 17.90
N GLU A 151 0.20 0.04 16.80
CA GLU A 151 0.70 0.56 15.51
C GLU A 151 0.33 2.04 15.34
N VAL A 152 1.30 2.88 15.02
CA VAL A 152 1.07 4.28 14.63
C VAL A 152 1.16 4.45 13.11
N ALA A 153 0.33 5.35 12.57
CA ALA A 153 0.14 5.55 11.13
C ALA A 153 -0.17 4.23 10.40
N ALA A 154 -1.15 3.51 10.93
CA ALA A 154 -1.47 2.15 10.55
C ALA A 154 -2.29 2.05 9.25
N SER A 155 -2.68 3.17 8.63
CA SER A 155 -3.58 3.21 7.48
C SER A 155 -4.89 2.44 7.76
N ALA A 156 -5.12 1.29 7.11
CA ALA A 156 -6.28 0.42 7.30
C ALA A 156 -6.04 -0.70 8.34
N GLY A 157 -4.89 -0.70 9.02
CA GLY A 157 -4.60 -1.58 10.15
C GLY A 157 -4.26 -3.02 9.76
N LEU A 158 -3.94 -3.30 8.49
CA LEU A 158 -3.67 -4.69 8.07
C LEU A 158 -2.44 -5.28 8.78
N ASN A 159 -1.42 -4.49 9.11
CA ASN A 159 -0.22 -5.02 9.78
C ASN A 159 -0.44 -5.32 11.27
N LEU A 160 -1.54 -4.85 11.85
CA LEU A 160 -1.96 -5.17 13.22
C LEU A 160 -2.27 -6.66 13.43
N ASN A 161 -2.51 -7.39 12.33
CA ASN A 161 -2.79 -8.83 12.32
C ASN A 161 -1.55 -9.69 12.04
N TRP A 162 -0.35 -9.14 12.25
CA TRP A 162 0.91 -9.84 11.99
C TRP A 162 0.97 -11.23 12.65
N ASP A 163 0.39 -11.41 13.84
CA ASP A 163 0.37 -12.68 14.57
C ASP A 163 -0.60 -13.74 13.99
N LYS A 164 -1.39 -13.35 12.99
CA LYS A 164 -2.37 -14.20 12.29
C LYS A 164 -1.94 -14.54 10.87
N TYR A 165 -0.73 -14.16 10.47
CA TYR A 165 -0.16 -14.45 9.16
C TYR A 165 0.80 -15.64 9.22
N ARG A 166 1.04 -16.25 8.07
CA ARG A 166 2.07 -17.27 7.89
C ARG A 166 3.32 -16.64 7.28
N TYR A 167 4.48 -16.97 7.82
CA TYR A 167 5.77 -16.48 7.37
C TYR A 167 6.68 -17.63 6.98
N GLN A 168 7.39 -17.45 5.87
CA GLN A 168 8.52 -18.27 5.46
C GLN A 168 9.79 -17.41 5.57
N PHE A 169 10.71 -17.81 6.45
CA PHE A 169 12.01 -17.20 6.68
C PHE A 169 13.11 -18.17 6.25
N GLY A 170 13.40 -18.22 4.95
CA GLY A 170 14.33 -19.20 4.39
C GLY A 170 13.81 -20.62 4.58
N ASP A 171 14.54 -21.47 5.30
CA ASP A 171 14.13 -22.85 5.59
C ASP A 171 13.20 -22.98 6.82
N THR A 172 12.98 -21.89 7.55
CA THR A 172 12.13 -21.87 8.75
C THR A 172 10.80 -21.21 8.47
N ALA A 173 9.75 -21.62 9.18
CA ALA A 173 8.43 -21.05 9.03
C ALA A 173 7.83 -20.73 10.40
N TRP A 174 6.98 -19.70 10.45
CA TRP A 174 6.28 -19.30 11.67
C TRP A 174 4.83 -18.88 11.37
N GLY A 175 3.93 -19.14 12.31
CA GLY A 175 2.50 -18.86 12.18
C GLY A 175 1.68 -20.06 11.72
N ASP A 176 0.35 -19.91 11.75
CA ASP A 176 -0.62 -20.95 11.43
C ASP A 176 -0.43 -21.45 9.98
N PRO A 177 -0.21 -22.76 9.75
CA PRO A 177 -0.15 -23.35 8.40
C PRO A 177 -1.39 -23.08 7.54
N GLU A 178 -2.56 -22.87 8.16
CA GLU A 178 -3.83 -22.62 7.48
C GLU A 178 -4.11 -21.12 7.27
N ALA A 179 -3.20 -20.23 7.69
CA ALA A 179 -3.39 -18.80 7.48
C ALA A 179 -3.40 -18.47 5.98
N ARG A 180 -4.42 -17.72 5.56
CA ARG A 180 -4.60 -17.31 4.15
C ARG A 180 -3.60 -16.24 3.70
N VAL A 181 -3.06 -15.47 4.63
CA VAL A 181 -2.07 -14.45 4.34
C VAL A 181 -0.69 -15.06 4.55
N VAL A 182 -0.02 -15.35 3.43
CA VAL A 182 1.30 -15.97 3.40
C VAL A 182 2.37 -14.97 2.98
N MET A 183 3.44 -14.89 3.75
CA MET A 183 4.62 -14.07 3.53
C MET A 183 5.79 -14.95 3.13
N ASP A 184 5.91 -15.22 1.84
CA ASP A 184 7.12 -15.86 1.30
C ASP A 184 8.23 -14.82 1.15
N THR A 185 9.31 -14.99 1.91
CA THR A 185 10.39 -14.01 2.01
C THR A 185 11.74 -14.69 1.83
N GLN A 186 12.55 -14.17 0.92
CA GLN A 186 13.97 -14.51 0.87
C GLN A 186 14.64 -13.95 2.11
N TRP A 187 15.02 -14.82 3.03
CA TRP A 187 15.67 -14.44 4.28
C TRP A 187 17.18 -14.62 4.18
N THR A 188 17.92 -13.61 4.63
CA THR A 188 19.37 -13.65 4.73
C THR A 188 19.80 -13.31 6.15
N GLY A 189 20.67 -14.12 6.74
CA GLY A 189 21.13 -13.97 8.12
C GLY A 189 20.60 -15.05 9.05
N SER A 190 20.77 -14.86 10.35
CA SER A 190 20.30 -15.82 11.36
C SER A 190 18.78 -15.95 11.32
N ALA A 191 18.29 -17.18 11.48
CA ALA A 191 16.86 -17.42 11.58
C ALA A 191 16.27 -16.70 12.81
N PRO A 192 15.06 -16.12 12.71
CA PRO A 192 14.37 -15.57 13.87
C PRO A 192 13.99 -16.68 14.87
N PRO A 193 13.71 -16.36 16.14
CA PRO A 193 13.35 -17.34 17.15
C PRO A 193 11.91 -17.86 16.95
N VAL A 194 11.72 -18.70 15.94
CA VAL A 194 10.40 -19.23 15.53
C VAL A 194 9.74 -20.14 16.58
N ASP A 195 10.50 -20.67 17.53
CA ASP A 195 9.98 -21.47 18.65
C ASP A 195 9.46 -20.61 19.81
N ALA A 196 9.57 -19.28 19.72
CA ALA A 196 9.05 -18.37 20.74
C ALA A 196 7.52 -18.49 20.86
N ARG A 197 7.04 -18.67 22.09
CA ARG A 197 5.60 -18.64 22.36
C ARG A 197 5.10 -17.20 22.30
N VAL A 198 4.35 -16.89 21.26
CA VAL A 198 3.70 -15.58 21.08
C VAL A 198 2.25 -15.64 21.53
N GLU A 199 1.85 -14.66 22.34
CA GLU A 199 0.45 -14.41 22.68
C GLU A 199 0.20 -12.90 22.60
N VAL A 200 -0.61 -12.46 21.63
CA VAL A 200 -1.02 -11.06 21.52
C VAL A 200 -2.31 -10.86 22.31
N VAL A 201 -2.21 -10.21 23.47
CA VAL A 201 -3.34 -10.00 24.40
C VAL A 201 -4.06 -8.67 24.18
N GLU A 202 -3.45 -7.75 23.46
CA GLU A 202 -4.01 -6.43 23.17
C GLU A 202 -3.43 -5.92 21.85
N ARG A 203 -4.29 -5.32 21.04
CA ARG A 203 -3.89 -4.63 19.81
C ARG A 203 -4.70 -3.36 19.65
N ALA A 204 -4.06 -2.27 19.27
CA ALA A 204 -4.73 -1.04 18.87
C ALA A 204 -3.87 -0.30 17.86
N ALA A 205 -4.49 0.58 17.08
CA ALA A 205 -3.79 1.36 16.08
C ALA A 205 -4.41 2.75 15.92
N CYS A 206 -3.60 3.70 15.45
CA CYS A 206 -4.09 4.99 14.99
C CYS A 206 -3.55 5.38 13.61
N ASP A 207 -4.30 6.24 12.95
CA ASP A 207 -3.88 6.97 11.75
C ASP A 207 -4.60 8.33 11.72
N ARG A 208 -4.05 9.33 11.03
CA ARG A 208 -4.74 10.63 10.89
C ARG A 208 -5.93 10.55 9.95
N ARG A 209 -5.94 9.59 9.04
CA ARG A 209 -7.03 9.34 8.08
C ARG A 209 -7.15 7.83 7.87
N PRO A 210 -7.66 7.08 8.85
CA PRO A 210 -7.70 5.63 8.75
C PRO A 210 -8.55 5.18 7.57
N GLY A 211 -8.11 4.14 6.86
CA GLY A 211 -8.90 3.52 5.80
C GLY A 211 -10.03 2.69 6.40
N ASP A 212 -11.28 2.97 6.05
CA ASP A 212 -12.43 2.17 6.47
C ASP A 212 -12.57 0.94 5.57
N LEU A 213 -12.18 -0.22 6.10
CA LEU A 213 -12.33 -1.48 5.39
C LEU A 213 -13.78 -1.92 5.25
N THR A 214 -14.74 -1.39 6.00
CA THR A 214 -16.15 -1.75 5.86
C THR A 214 -16.78 -1.09 4.63
N ASP A 215 -16.24 0.04 4.20
CA ASP A 215 -16.62 0.77 2.99
C ASP A 215 -16.03 0.09 1.72
N PRO A 216 -16.87 -0.43 0.80
CA PRO A 216 -16.39 -1.06 -0.44
C PRO A 216 -15.58 -0.12 -1.34
N ASP A 217 -15.84 1.17 -1.33
CA ASP A 217 -15.14 2.14 -2.19
C ASP A 217 -13.74 2.44 -1.65
N GLN A 218 -13.60 2.54 -0.33
CA GLN A 218 -12.28 2.68 0.31
C GLN A 218 -11.43 1.40 0.17
N ARG A 219 -12.04 0.22 0.31
CA ARG A 219 -11.37 -1.05 -0.01
C ARG A 219 -10.88 -1.08 -1.45
N ARG A 220 -11.73 -0.70 -2.41
CA ARG A 220 -11.36 -0.67 -3.82
C ARG A 220 -10.22 0.33 -4.08
N ARG A 221 -10.27 1.51 -3.46
CA ARG A 221 -9.18 2.50 -3.53
C ARG A 221 -7.87 1.96 -3.00
N LEU A 222 -7.87 1.22 -1.89
CA LEU A 222 -6.68 0.57 -1.35
C LEU A 222 -6.08 -0.43 -2.37
N LEU A 223 -6.94 -1.22 -3.03
CA LEU A 223 -6.53 -2.16 -4.07
C LEU A 223 -6.03 -1.45 -5.34
N ALA A 224 -6.60 -0.30 -5.68
CA ALA A 224 -6.26 0.46 -6.88
C ALA A 224 -4.80 0.94 -6.88
N TYR A 225 -4.22 1.18 -5.69
CA TYR A 225 -2.80 1.53 -5.54
C TYR A 225 -1.83 0.34 -5.61
N ILE A 226 -2.34 -0.89 -5.75
CA ILE A 226 -1.51 -2.06 -6.02
C ILE A 226 -1.37 -2.22 -7.54
N TRP A 227 -0.16 -2.52 -8.00
CA TRP A 227 0.09 -2.70 -9.43
C TRP A 227 -0.64 -3.96 -9.95
N PRO A 228 -1.36 -3.85 -11.09
CA PRO A 228 -2.27 -4.89 -11.58
C PRO A 228 -1.55 -6.13 -12.10
N ASP A 229 -0.26 -6.03 -12.42
CA ASP A 229 0.61 -7.12 -12.82
C ASP A 229 1.29 -7.84 -11.64
N GLN A 230 1.05 -7.40 -10.40
CA GLN A 230 1.52 -8.07 -9.17
C GLN A 230 0.40 -8.92 -8.53
N PHE A 231 -0.03 -9.97 -9.22
CA PHE A 231 -1.18 -10.79 -8.81
C PHE A 231 -1.05 -11.36 -7.39
N GLU A 232 0.11 -11.90 -7.01
CA GLU A 232 0.34 -12.42 -5.66
C GLU A 232 0.29 -11.33 -4.58
N ARG A 233 0.60 -10.08 -4.93
CA ARG A 233 0.48 -8.94 -4.03
C ARG A 233 -0.99 -8.57 -3.84
N LEU A 234 -1.76 -8.56 -4.93
CA LEU A 234 -3.22 -8.35 -4.91
C LEU A 234 -3.95 -9.42 -4.09
N ASP A 235 -3.62 -10.71 -4.29
CA ASP A 235 -4.28 -11.80 -3.57
C ASP A 235 -3.95 -11.75 -2.06
N ARG A 236 -2.71 -11.42 -1.72
CA ARG A 236 -2.29 -11.26 -0.32
C ARG A 236 -3.02 -10.11 0.38
N ILE A 237 -3.11 -8.94 -0.25
CA ILE A 237 -3.83 -7.81 0.37
C ILE A 237 -5.33 -8.09 0.47
N ARG A 238 -5.94 -8.79 -0.50
CA ARG A 238 -7.35 -9.24 -0.40
C ARG A 238 -7.55 -10.17 0.78
N ALA A 239 -6.69 -11.18 0.94
CA ALA A 239 -6.74 -12.09 2.09
C ALA A 239 -6.54 -11.35 3.43
N ALA A 240 -5.68 -10.33 3.46
CA ALA A 240 -5.46 -9.51 4.65
C ALA A 240 -6.67 -8.62 4.99
N ILE A 241 -7.33 -8.05 3.97
CA ILE A 241 -8.58 -7.30 4.14
C ILE A 241 -9.68 -8.22 4.69
N ASP A 242 -9.85 -9.40 4.11
CA ASP A 242 -10.85 -10.39 4.57
C ASP A 242 -10.62 -10.78 6.03
N LEU A 243 -9.35 -11.00 6.41
CA LEU A 243 -9.00 -11.29 7.79
C LEU A 243 -9.31 -10.12 8.71
N ALA A 244 -8.88 -8.90 8.34
CA ALA A 244 -9.13 -7.69 9.12
C ALA A 244 -10.62 -7.44 9.33
N LEU A 245 -11.45 -7.64 8.30
CA LEU A 245 -12.91 -7.58 8.39
C LEU A 245 -13.49 -8.63 9.35
N SER A 246 -13.02 -9.88 9.24
CA SER A 246 -13.47 -10.96 10.12
C SER A 246 -13.14 -10.70 11.60
N LEU A 247 -12.01 -10.05 11.86
CA LEU A 247 -11.55 -9.67 13.20
C LEU A 247 -12.10 -8.31 13.65
N ARG A 248 -12.85 -7.61 12.79
CA ARG A 248 -13.36 -6.25 13.01
C ARG A 248 -12.26 -5.29 13.45
N VAL A 249 -11.12 -5.33 12.75
CA VAL A 249 -10.02 -4.40 13.01
C VAL A 249 -10.51 -2.97 12.78
N THR A 250 -10.25 -2.12 13.77
CA THR A 250 -10.52 -0.69 13.72
C THR A 250 -9.22 0.07 13.97
N VAL A 251 -9.02 1.15 13.22
CA VAL A 251 -7.93 2.10 13.44
C VAL A 251 -8.56 3.40 13.91
N GLU A 252 -8.06 3.94 15.01
CA GLU A 252 -8.57 5.20 15.55
C GLU A 252 -8.07 6.38 14.71
N GLU A 253 -8.97 7.31 14.36
CA GLU A 253 -8.57 8.59 13.77
C GLU A 253 -7.95 9.46 14.87
N ALA A 254 -6.61 9.54 14.89
CA ALA A 254 -5.88 10.29 15.91
C ALA A 254 -4.47 10.69 15.45
N ASP A 255 -3.93 11.72 16.10
CA ASP A 255 -2.50 12.01 16.03
C ASP A 255 -1.69 10.95 16.78
N ALA A 256 -0.57 10.52 16.19
CA ALA A 256 0.27 9.45 16.74
C ALA A 256 0.82 9.78 18.13
N VAL A 257 1.18 11.03 18.39
CA VAL A 257 1.78 11.46 19.68
C VAL A 257 0.73 11.42 20.78
N ASP A 258 -0.40 12.08 20.55
CA ASP A 258 -1.51 12.15 21.51
C ASP A 258 -2.10 10.76 21.80
N TRP A 259 -2.25 9.95 20.76
CA TRP A 259 -2.75 8.59 20.88
C TRP A 259 -1.80 7.70 21.70
N THR A 260 -0.50 7.74 21.39
CA THR A 260 0.52 6.95 22.09
C THR A 260 0.57 7.28 23.57
N ALA A 261 0.55 8.57 23.92
CA ALA A 261 0.56 9.03 25.31
C ALA A 261 -0.63 8.50 26.13
N ARG A 262 -1.76 8.25 25.45
CA ARG A 262 -3.00 7.76 26.08
C ARG A 262 -3.03 6.24 26.26
N VAL A 263 -2.52 5.46 25.29
CA VAL A 263 -2.80 4.01 25.22
C VAL A 263 -1.58 3.10 25.40
N ALA A 264 -0.37 3.59 25.10
CA ALA A 264 0.82 2.76 24.97
C ALA A 264 1.71 2.74 26.24
N ALA A 265 1.17 3.14 27.40
CA ALA A 265 1.90 3.08 28.67
C ALA A 265 2.31 1.62 29.00
N PRO A 266 3.53 1.37 29.50
CA PRO A 266 3.96 0.03 29.91
C PRO A 266 3.01 -0.60 30.96
N ARG A 267 2.74 -1.90 30.81
CA ARG A 267 1.89 -2.66 31.75
C ARG A 267 2.67 -3.85 32.33
N ALA A 268 2.71 -3.95 33.66
CA ALA A 268 3.34 -5.08 34.32
C ALA A 268 2.73 -6.41 33.84
N GLY A 269 3.58 -7.40 33.58
CA GLY A 269 3.17 -8.72 33.08
C GLY A 269 2.88 -8.78 31.57
N ALA A 270 3.17 -7.73 30.79
CA ALA A 270 3.09 -7.75 29.34
C ALA A 270 4.21 -6.91 28.69
N ALA A 271 4.70 -7.35 27.54
CA ALA A 271 5.58 -6.53 26.69
C ALA A 271 4.73 -5.54 25.91
N THR A 272 4.90 -4.24 26.17
CA THR A 272 4.21 -3.17 25.42
C THR A 272 5.08 -2.73 24.26
N VAL A 273 4.61 -2.96 23.04
CA VAL A 273 5.37 -2.69 21.81
C VAL A 273 4.64 -1.64 20.98
N LEU A 274 5.20 -0.44 20.96
CA LEU A 274 4.83 0.62 20.03
C LEU A 274 5.67 0.47 18.75
N TYR A 275 5.04 0.44 17.59
CA TYR A 275 5.73 0.22 16.32
C TYR A 275 5.07 0.97 15.17
N HIS A 276 5.80 1.06 14.06
CA HIS A 276 5.28 1.52 12.78
C HIS A 276 5.89 0.68 11.65
N SER A 277 5.23 0.66 10.50
CA SER A 277 5.75 -0.06 9.33
C SER A 277 6.54 0.82 8.35
N VAL A 278 6.23 2.12 8.25
CA VAL A 278 6.98 3.06 7.37
C VAL A 278 6.86 4.55 7.79
N PHE A 279 6.30 4.83 8.96
CA PHE A 279 5.91 6.18 9.37
C PHE A 279 7.08 7.17 9.52
N TRP A 280 8.24 6.72 10.02
CA TRP A 280 9.33 7.60 10.48
C TRP A 280 9.81 8.61 9.44
N GLN A 281 9.80 8.25 8.15
CA GLN A 281 10.23 9.13 7.06
C GLN A 281 9.31 10.34 6.82
N TYR A 282 8.09 10.32 7.38
CA TYR A 282 7.11 11.39 7.28
C TYR A 282 7.10 12.30 8.51
N MET A 283 7.88 11.97 9.55
CA MET A 283 8.00 12.86 10.69
C MET A 283 8.82 14.10 10.32
N PRO A 284 8.41 15.29 10.77
CA PRO A 284 9.28 16.45 10.68
C PRO A 284 10.60 16.18 11.43
N ALA A 285 11.64 16.93 11.07
CA ALA A 285 12.96 16.80 11.70
C ALA A 285 12.97 17.22 13.19
N GLU A 286 11.89 17.83 13.66
CA GLU A 286 11.68 18.34 15.02
C GLU A 286 10.47 17.68 15.68
#